data_AF-A0A949DGE5-F1
#
_entry.id   AF-A0A949DGE5-F1
#
_cell.length_a   1.000
_cell.length_b   1.000
_cell.length_c   1.000
_cell.angle_alpha   90.00
_cell.angle_beta   90.00
_cell.angle_gamma   90.00
#
_symmetry.space_group_name_H-M   'P 1'
#
loop_
_entity.id
_entity.type
_entity.pdbx_description
1 polymer ?
#
loop_
_entity_poly.entity_id
_entity_poly.type
_entity_poly.pdbx_seq_one_letter_code
_entity_poly.pdbx_strand_id
1 'polypeptide(L)'
;MKTILDKYEQEIENALDKGEFVDAPNLEATKEMFQEAAKNFRQLQETKSITLRVNFEDLIKVKAKAKRNGIAYQTLIGLLIRQYTKGETEVIL
;
A
#
# COMPACT_ATOMS: atom_id res chain seq x y z
N MET A 1 32.57 17.01 -6.41
CA MET A 1 32.07 16.85 -7.80
C MET A 1 30.86 17.77 -7.93
N LYS A 2 30.82 18.64 -8.94
CA LYS A 2 29.75 19.63 -9.11
C LYS A 2 28.57 18.94 -9.80
N THR A 3 27.45 18.79 -9.11
CA THR A 3 26.22 18.20 -9.65
C THR A 3 25.72 19.08 -10.79
N ILE A 4 25.43 18.50 -11.94
CA ILE A 4 24.81 19.21 -13.07
C ILE A 4 23.31 19.17 -12.81
N LEU A 5 22.74 20.32 -12.46
CA LEU A 5 21.32 20.48 -12.20
C LEU A 5 20.61 20.81 -13.51
N ASP A 6 19.44 20.23 -13.74
CA ASP A 6 18.59 20.64 -14.86
C ASP A 6 18.00 22.05 -14.58
N LYS A 7 17.44 22.71 -15.61
CA LYS A 7 16.96 24.10 -15.50
C LYS A 7 15.97 24.27 -14.36
N TYR A 8 15.05 23.32 -14.20
CA TYR A 8 14.06 23.31 -13.12
C TYR A 8 14.70 23.22 -11.73
N GLU A 9 15.70 22.36 -11.55
CA GLU A 9 16.38 22.18 -10.26
C GLU A 9 17.24 23.40 -9.92
N GLN A 10 17.86 24.01 -10.92
CA GLN A 10 18.62 25.26 -10.77
C GLN A 10 17.71 26.44 -10.38
N GLU A 11 16.49 26.50 -10.93
CA GLU A 11 15.49 27.51 -10.53
C GLU A 11 15.04 27.34 -9.07
N ILE A 12 14.84 26.11 -8.62
CA ILE A 12 14.50 25.83 -7.22
C ILE A 12 15.64 26.21 -6.27
N GLU A 13 16.90 25.90 -6.61
CA GLU A 13 18.05 26.32 -5.82
C GLU A 13 18.14 27.85 -5.71
N ASN A 14 17.96 28.56 -6.83
CA ASN A 14 17.99 30.02 -6.83
C ASN A 14 16.83 30.62 -6.02
N ALA A 15 15.63 30.03 -6.06
CA ALA A 15 14.48 30.47 -5.27
C ALA A 15 14.65 30.18 -3.76
N LEU A 16 15.33 29.07 -3.41
CA LEU A 16 15.73 28.74 -2.04
C LEU A 16 16.77 29.72 -1.50
N ASP A 17 17.81 30.02 -2.27
CA ASP A 17 18.88 30.95 -1.89
C ASP A 17 18.37 32.40 -1.74
N LYS A 18 17.39 32.79 -2.56
CA LYS A 18 16.67 34.07 -2.46
C LYS A 18 15.67 34.15 -1.29
N GLY A 19 15.39 33.04 -0.61
CA GLY A 19 14.45 33.01 0.51
C GLY A 19 12.99 33.27 0.10
N GLU A 20 12.60 32.97 -1.14
CA GLU A 20 11.24 33.20 -1.65
C GLU A 20 10.21 32.23 -1.05
N PHE A 21 10.67 31.12 -0.48
CA PHE A 21 9.83 30.16 0.22
C PHE A 21 9.64 30.58 1.67
N VAL A 22 8.40 30.98 2.00
CA VAL A 22 7.95 31.19 3.37
C VAL A 22 7.39 29.90 3.94
N ASP A 23 7.68 29.64 5.22
CA ASP A 23 7.11 28.54 5.97
C ASP A 23 5.57 28.59 5.88
N ALA A 24 4.96 27.46 5.56
CA ALA A 24 3.51 27.37 5.57
C ALA A 24 2.98 27.75 6.97
N PRO A 25 1.88 28.51 7.08
CA PRO A 25 1.39 29.06 8.35
C PRO A 25 1.01 28.01 9.41
N ASN A 26 1.06 26.72 9.07
CA ASN A 26 0.79 25.61 9.99
C ASN A 26 1.75 24.42 9.75
N LEU A 27 3.04 24.71 9.53
CA LEU A 27 4.05 23.73 9.12
C LEU A 27 4.16 22.54 10.09
N GLU A 28 4.09 22.80 11.39
CA GLU A 28 4.20 21.76 12.42
C GLU A 28 3.02 20.78 12.38
N ALA A 29 1.78 21.28 12.41
CA ALA A 29 0.59 20.45 12.30
C ALA A 29 0.50 19.70 10.96
N THR A 30 0.94 20.35 9.88
CA THR A 30 0.98 19.73 8.55
C THR A 30 2.00 18.59 8.50
N LYS A 31 3.17 18.79 9.12
CA LYS A 31 4.21 17.77 9.24
C LYS A 31 3.76 16.59 10.10
N GLU A 32 3.10 16.84 11.22
CA GLU A 32 2.50 15.80 12.05
C GLU A 32 1.44 15.00 11.29
N MET A 33 0.53 15.69 10.60
CA MET A 33 -0.49 15.06 9.76
C MET A 33 0.12 14.14 8.69
N PHE A 34 1.16 14.61 7.98
CA PHE A 34 1.85 13.79 6.98
C PHE A 34 2.62 12.61 7.58
N GLN A 35 3.24 12.79 8.74
CA GLN A 35 3.91 11.71 9.45
C GLN A 35 2.90 10.64 9.91
N GLU A 36 1.75 11.04 10.42
CA GLU A 36 0.70 10.13 10.84
C GLU A 36 0.08 9.39 9.64
N ALA A 37 -0.20 10.10 8.54
CA ALA A 37 -0.65 9.50 7.30
C ALA A 37 0.34 8.46 6.77
N ALA A 38 1.65 8.75 6.80
CA ALA A 38 2.69 7.81 6.39
C ALA A 38 2.77 6.57 7.30
N LYS A 39 2.62 6.76 8.62
CA LYS A 39 2.56 5.65 9.59
C LYS A 39 1.35 4.76 9.36
N ASN A 40 0.17 5.36 9.21
CA ASN A 40 -1.09 4.65 8.97
C ASN A 40 -1.03 3.87 7.66
N PHE A 41 -0.50 4.48 6.60
CA PHE A 41 -0.32 3.80 5.32
C PHE A 41 0.61 2.58 5.44
N ARG A 42 1.75 2.71 6.13
CA ARG A 42 2.64 1.56 6.40
C ARG A 42 1.94 0.46 7.19
N GLN A 43 1.23 0.81 8.27
CA GLN A 43 0.52 -0.16 9.10
C GLN A 43 -0.55 -0.92 8.31
N LEU A 44 -1.28 -0.25 7.42
CA LEU A 44 -2.27 -0.89 6.54
C LEU A 44 -1.65 -1.81 5.49
N GLN A 45 -0.39 -1.58 5.12
CA GLN A 45 0.36 -2.43 4.20
C GLN A 45 1.07 -3.60 4.88
N GLU A 46 1.15 -3.62 6.21
CA GLU A 46 1.76 -4.74 6.93
C GLU A 46 0.94 -6.02 6.72
N THR A 47 1.61 -7.04 6.18
CA THR A 47 1.01 -8.36 6.06
C THR A 47 1.10 -9.07 7.41
N LYS A 48 -0.05 -9.41 8.02
CA LYS A 48 -0.11 -10.19 9.26
C LYS A 48 -0.60 -11.61 8.98
N SER A 49 0.04 -12.60 9.59
CA SER A 49 -0.36 -13.99 9.49
C SER A 49 -1.61 -14.28 10.32
N ILE A 50 -2.57 -15.02 9.76
CA ILE A 50 -3.76 -15.49 10.46
C ILE A 50 -3.77 -17.03 10.52
N THR A 51 -4.16 -17.59 11.65
CA THR A 51 -4.37 -19.03 11.80
C THR A 51 -5.86 -19.34 11.64
N LEU A 52 -6.22 -20.12 10.62
CA LEU A 52 -7.60 -20.51 10.35
C LEU A 52 -7.76 -22.02 10.47
N ARG A 53 -8.77 -22.48 11.22
CA ARG A 53 -9.20 -23.88 11.21
C ARG A 53 -10.26 -24.06 10.14
N VAL A 54 -10.05 -25.03 9.24
CA VAL A 54 -10.99 -25.38 8.17
C VAL A 54 -11.23 -26.88 8.15
N ASN A 55 -12.38 -27.29 7.64
CA ASN A 55 -12.66 -28.71 7.42
C ASN A 55 -11.75 -29.25 6.30
N PHE A 56 -11.41 -30.54 6.41
CA PHE A 56 -10.53 -31.20 5.44
C PHE A 56 -11.14 -31.22 4.03
N GLU A 57 -12.46 -31.43 3.94
CA GLU A 57 -13.20 -31.40 2.67
C GLU A 57 -13.08 -30.05 1.97
N ASP A 58 -13.28 -28.95 2.70
CA ASP A 58 -13.19 -27.60 2.15
C ASP A 58 -11.76 -27.26 1.70
N LEU A 59 -10.76 -27.70 2.46
CA LEU A 59 -9.36 -27.54 2.08
C LEU A 59 -9.05 -28.22 0.74
N ILE A 60 -9.59 -29.42 0.50
CA ILE A 60 -9.43 -30.12 -0.79
C ILE A 60 -10.11 -29.34 -1.91
N LYS A 61 -11.36 -28.89 -1.71
CA LYS A 61 -12.11 -28.12 -2.71
C LYS A 61 -11.37 -26.83 -3.10
N VAL A 62 -10.84 -26.10 -2.10
CA VAL A 62 -10.05 -24.87 -2.33
C VAL A 62 -8.78 -25.18 -3.11
N LYS A 63 -8.03 -26.23 -2.74
CA LYS A 63 -6.82 -26.64 -3.49
C LYS A 63 -7.14 -27.03 -4.94
N ALA A 64 -8.23 -27.75 -5.17
CA ALA A 64 -8.68 -28.10 -6.51
C ALA A 64 -9.08 -26.87 -7.33
N LYS A 65 -9.77 -25.90 -6.73
CA LYS A 65 -10.14 -24.64 -7.38
C LYS A 65 -8.90 -23.79 -7.68
N ALA A 66 -7.94 -23.71 -6.77
CA ALA A 66 -6.68 -22.98 -6.98
C ALA A 66 -5.85 -23.59 -8.12
N LYS A 67 -5.73 -24.93 -8.15
CA LYS A 67 -5.03 -25.65 -9.22
C LYS A 67 -5.65 -25.42 -10.60
N ARG A 68 -6.99 -25.39 -10.69
CA ARG A 68 -7.70 -25.08 -11.96
C ARG A 68 -7.38 -23.68 -12.48
N ASN A 69 -7.15 -22.73 -11.59
CA ASN A 69 -6.82 -21.33 -11.93
C ASN A 69 -5.31 -21.07 -12.00
N GLY A 70 -4.46 -22.09 -11.83
CA GLY A 70 -3.00 -21.94 -11.90
C GLY A 70 -2.38 -21.12 -10.75
N ILE A 71 -3.10 -20.93 -9.64
CA ILE A 71 -2.64 -20.13 -8.49
C ILE A 71 -2.46 -21.00 -7.24
N ALA A 72 -1.63 -20.53 -6.30
CA ALA A 72 -1.49 -21.17 -5.01
C ALA A 72 -2.80 -21.06 -4.19
N TYR A 73 -3.12 -22.07 -3.39
CA TYR A 73 -4.36 -22.09 -2.60
C TYR A 73 -4.39 -20.97 -1.56
N GLN A 74 -3.23 -20.58 -1.01
CA GLN A 74 -3.12 -19.43 -0.11
C GLN A 74 -3.49 -18.12 -0.81
N THR A 75 -3.06 -17.95 -2.06
CA THR A 75 -3.39 -16.78 -2.89
C THR A 75 -4.90 -16.71 -3.14
N LEU A 76 -5.53 -17.85 -3.45
CA LEU A 76 -6.98 -17.91 -3.61
C LEU A 76 -7.71 -17.50 -2.33
N ILE A 77 -7.27 -17.97 -1.16
CA ILE A 77 -7.85 -17.58 0.14
C ILE A 77 -7.70 -16.07 0.38
N GLY A 78 -6.53 -15.50 0.08
CA GLY A 78 -6.29 -14.06 0.21
C GLY A 78 -7.15 -13.22 -0.73
N LEU A 79 -7.39 -13.69 -1.96
CA LEU A 79 -8.29 -13.05 -2.92
C LEU A 79 -9.75 -13.08 -2.43
N LEU A 80 -10.20 -14.22 -1.89
CA LEU A 80 -11.54 -14.34 -1.31
C LEU A 80 -11.77 -13.37 -0.15
N ILE A 81 -10.81 -13.25 0.77
CA ILE A 81 -10.90 -12.28 1.87
C ILE A 81 -10.97 -10.85 1.33
N ARG A 82 -10.18 -10.53 0.31
CA ARG A 82 -10.16 -9.20 -0.32
C ARG A 82 -11.45 -8.88 -1.07
N GLN A 83 -12.03 -9.83 -1.79
CA GLN A 83 -13.32 -9.67 -2.47
C GLN A 83 -14.45 -9.50 -1.45
N TYR A 84 -14.47 -10.32 -0.40
CA TYR A 84 -15.47 -10.23 0.66
C TYR A 84 -15.44 -8.88 1.39
N THR A 85 -14.25 -8.37 1.71
CA THR A 85 -14.10 -7.04 2.35
C THR A 85 -14.49 -5.87 1.44
N LYS A 86 -14.49 -6.05 0.12
CA LYS A 86 -14.96 -5.06 -0.85
C LYS A 86 -16.47 -5.09 -1.09
N GLY A 87 -17.20 -6.05 -0.51
CA GLY A 87 -18.64 -6.22 -0.71
C GLY A 87 -19.00 -6.90 -2.04
N GLU A 88 -18.02 -7.48 -2.74
CA GLU A 88 -18.27 -8.28 -3.94
C GLU A 88 -18.66 -9.70 -3.49
N THR A 89 -19.96 -10.01 -3.53
CA THR A 89 -20.51 -11.30 -3.10
C THR A 89 -20.20 -12.44 -4.07
N GLU A 90 -19.69 -12.14 -5.26
CA GLU A 90 -19.34 -13.12 -6.29
C GLU A 90 -17.83 -13.33 -6.37
N VAL A 91 -17.44 -14.60 -6.26
CA VAL A 91 -16.06 -15.04 -6.48
C VAL A 91 -15.80 -15.01 -7.99
N ILE A 92 -15.41 -13.85 -8.51
CA ILE A 92 -14.94 -13.73 -9.89
C ILE A 92 -13.53 -14.32 -9.92
N LEU A 93 -13.39 -15.42 -10.67
CA LEU A 93 -12.13 -16.11 -10.99
C LEU A 93 -11.78 -15.85 -12.45
#